data_AF-A0A6A4GG52-F1
#
_entry.id   AF-A0A6A4GG52-F1
#
_cell.length_a   1.000
_cell.length_b   1.000
_cell.length_c   1.000
_cell.angle_alpha   90.00
_cell.angle_beta   90.00
_cell.angle_gamma   90.00
#
_symmetry.space_group_name_H-M   'P 1'
#
loop_
_entity.id
_entity.type
_entity.pdbx_description
1 polymer ?
#
loop_
_entity_poly.entity_id
_entity_poly.type
_entity_poly.pdbx_seq_one_letter_code
_entity_poly.pdbx_strand_id
1 'polypeptide(L)'
;MSTSSSSVSIPRFPEDNQLDGDKNWRTYKRKCILALKARSLLPYIEGKITQPLQTPTPTSTSTTAPTQTQIWSNTPLYEEWVARDAMATSIIVTNVRDPVGVGIKEDQSSAKIWKFLTNKYEKQVEQWIHLADTTLRSHTYEPDSTTMEDHKKKMKLVHGIHATCLESIHYYFY
;
A
#
# COMPACT_ATOMS: atom_id res chain seq x y z
N MET A 1 -2.86 12.70 -38.29
CA MET A 1 -3.15 12.88 -36.85
C MET A 1 -2.86 11.54 -36.18
N SER A 2 -1.70 11.42 -35.53
CA SER A 2 -1.32 10.16 -34.88
C SER A 2 -1.99 10.11 -33.51
N THR A 3 -2.98 9.23 -33.36
CA THR A 3 -3.54 8.86 -32.07
C THR A 3 -2.45 8.17 -31.27
N SER A 4 -1.84 8.90 -30.34
CA SER A 4 -0.97 8.34 -29.31
C SER A 4 -1.80 7.35 -28.50
N SER A 5 -1.69 6.05 -28.80
CA SER A 5 -2.12 5.01 -27.88
C SER A 5 -1.22 5.12 -26.64
N SER A 6 -1.69 5.83 -25.62
CA SER A 6 -1.03 5.89 -24.33
C SER A 6 -1.08 4.48 -23.74
N SER A 7 -0.04 3.68 -23.98
CA SER A 7 0.13 2.39 -23.33
C SER A 7 0.18 2.66 -21.83
N VAL A 8 -0.89 2.30 -21.12
CA VAL A 8 -0.96 2.47 -19.68
C VAL A 8 0.00 1.45 -19.06
N SER A 9 1.26 1.85 -18.89
CA SER A 9 2.24 1.00 -18.24
C SER A 9 1.94 0.95 -16.74
N ILE A 10 1.67 -0.26 -16.23
CA ILE A 10 1.63 -0.53 -14.80
C ILE A 10 3.09 -0.43 -14.29
N PRO A 11 3.37 0.40 -13.28
CA PRO A 11 4.71 0.55 -12.74
C PRO A 11 5.09 -0.73 -11.99
N ARG A 12 6.21 -1.35 -12.40
CA ARG A 12 6.82 -2.47 -11.69
C ARG A 12 7.93 -1.96 -10.78
N PHE A 13 7.90 -2.35 -9.50
CA PHE A 13 8.95 -2.02 -8.55
C PHE A 13 10.12 -3.01 -8.67
N PRO A 14 11.36 -2.56 -8.38
CA PRO A 14 12.50 -3.47 -8.23
C PRO A 14 12.18 -4.57 -7.21
N GLU A 15 12.74 -5.77 -7.37
CA GLU A 15 12.41 -6.96 -6.58
C GLU A 15 12.54 -6.75 -5.06
N ASP A 16 13.55 -5.98 -4.62
CA ASP A 16 13.77 -5.64 -3.21
C ASP A 16 12.64 -4.77 -2.60
N ASN A 17 11.83 -4.16 -3.46
CA ASN A 17 10.75 -3.25 -3.07
C ASN A 17 9.36 -3.80 -3.36
N GLN A 18 9.26 -5.01 -3.92
CA GLN A 18 8.00 -5.73 -4.03
C GLN A 18 7.64 -6.29 -2.66
N LEU A 19 6.35 -6.32 -2.32
CA LEU A 19 5.92 -6.77 -1.00
C LEU A 19 6.38 -8.22 -0.75
N ASP A 20 7.13 -8.41 0.33
CA ASP A 20 7.76 -9.66 0.74
C ASP A 20 7.67 -9.79 2.28
N GLY A 21 6.43 -9.88 2.75
CA GLY A 21 6.12 -9.96 4.18
C GLY A 21 6.13 -8.61 4.92
N ASP A 22 6.16 -8.68 6.25
CA ASP A 22 5.95 -7.51 7.11
C ASP A 22 7.12 -6.51 7.06
N LYS A 23 8.34 -7.00 6.80
CA LYS A 23 9.58 -6.20 6.90
C LYS A 23 9.65 -5.04 5.92
N ASN A 24 9.09 -5.20 4.71
CA ASN A 24 9.16 -4.18 3.66
C ASN A 24 7.81 -3.53 3.36
N TRP A 25 6.77 -3.83 4.15
CA TRP A 25 5.41 -3.30 4.00
C TRP A 25 5.39 -1.77 3.84
N ARG A 26 6.13 -1.03 4.67
CA ARG A 26 6.10 0.45 4.61
C ARG A 26 6.69 1.01 3.32
N THR A 27 7.82 0.47 2.89
CA THR A 27 8.47 0.86 1.63
C THR A 27 7.55 0.57 0.45
N TYR A 28 6.95 -0.63 0.44
CA TYR A 28 5.95 -1.02 -0.54
C TYR A 28 4.73 -0.08 -0.54
N LYS A 29 4.11 0.15 0.64
CA LYS A 29 2.95 1.05 0.83
C LYS A 29 3.23 2.44 0.28
N ARG A 30 4.40 3.02 0.60
CA ARG A 30 4.83 4.34 0.10
C ARG A 30 4.94 4.38 -1.42
N LYS A 31 5.55 3.35 -2.03
CA LYS A 31 5.69 3.28 -3.50
C LYS A 31 4.33 3.11 -4.19
N CYS A 32 3.44 2.28 -3.67
CA CYS A 32 2.07 2.16 -4.17
C CYS A 32 1.33 3.51 -4.11
N ILE A 33 1.36 4.20 -2.96
CA ILE A 33 0.72 5.51 -2.80
C ILE A 33 1.25 6.51 -3.83
N LEU A 34 2.57 6.57 -4.04
CA LEU A 34 3.17 7.47 -5.01
C LEU A 34 2.73 7.13 -6.45
N ALA A 35 2.75 5.84 -6.82
CA ALA A 35 2.33 5.36 -8.13
C ALA A 35 0.84 5.64 -8.42
N LEU A 36 -0.02 5.51 -7.41
CA LEU A 36 -1.45 5.78 -7.48
C LEU A 36 -1.74 7.28 -7.54
N LYS A 37 -1.04 8.10 -6.73
CA LYS A 37 -1.14 9.58 -6.77
C LYS A 37 -0.78 10.12 -8.15
N ALA A 38 0.30 9.62 -8.74
CA ALA A 38 0.76 10.03 -10.08
C ALA A 38 -0.27 9.74 -11.20
N ARG A 39 -1.26 8.87 -10.94
CA ARG A 39 -2.32 8.49 -11.88
C ARG A 39 -3.72 8.94 -11.44
N SER A 40 -3.82 9.73 -10.38
CA SER A 40 -5.10 10.13 -9.77
C SER A 40 -5.98 8.95 -9.31
N LEU A 41 -5.38 7.82 -8.95
CA LEU A 41 -6.08 6.59 -8.54
C LEU A 41 -6.18 6.41 -7.02
N LEU A 42 -5.51 7.26 -6.24
CA LEU A 42 -5.53 7.16 -4.78
C LEU A 42 -6.95 7.10 -4.17
N PRO A 43 -7.94 7.88 -4.63
CA PRO A 43 -9.29 7.85 -4.06
C PRO A 43 -10.01 6.49 -4.20
N TYR A 44 -9.61 5.65 -5.17
CA TYR A 44 -10.19 4.32 -5.39
C TYR A 44 -9.77 3.36 -4.27
N ILE A 45 -8.48 3.34 -3.92
CA ILE A 45 -7.97 2.47 -2.84
C ILE A 45 -8.39 2.95 -1.45
N GLU A 46 -8.69 4.24 -1.31
CA GLU A 46 -9.28 4.82 -0.09
C GLU A 46 -10.79 4.54 0.02
N GLY A 47 -11.42 4.04 -1.04
CA GLY A 47 -12.86 3.81 -1.10
C GLY A 47 -13.69 5.09 -1.13
N LYS A 48 -13.10 6.24 -1.47
CA LYS A 48 -13.80 7.54 -1.56
C LYS A 48 -14.68 7.65 -2.81
N ILE A 49 -14.31 6.96 -3.88
CA ILE A 49 -15.10 6.87 -5.11
C ILE A 49 -15.85 5.54 -5.10
N THR A 50 -17.14 5.60 -4.83
CA THR A 50 -18.02 4.42 -4.85
C THR A 50 -18.30 3.97 -6.28
N GLN A 51 -18.48 2.66 -6.45
CA GLN A 51 -18.89 2.10 -7.73
C GLN A 51 -20.25 2.68 -8.12
N PRO A 52 -20.37 3.32 -9.30
CA PRO A 52 -21.67 3.78 -9.81
C PRO A 52 -22.62 2.59 -10.01
N LEU A 53 -23.92 2.83 -9.91
CA LEU A 53 -24.90 1.81 -10.31
C LEU A 53 -24.82 1.61 -11.82
N GLN A 54 -24.88 0.37 -12.29
CA GLN A 54 -25.05 0.10 -13.72
C GLN A 54 -26.39 0.65 -14.16
N THR A 55 -26.38 1.78 -14.86
CA THR A 55 -27.57 2.25 -15.58
C THR A 55 -27.71 1.43 -16.85
N PRO A 56 -28.86 0.77 -17.09
CA PRO A 56 -29.10 0.10 -18.36
C PRO A 56 -29.05 1.14 -19.47
N THR A 57 -28.21 0.89 -20.47
CA THR A 57 -28.03 1.76 -21.63
C THR A 57 -29.38 1.87 -22.35
N PRO A 58 -29.99 3.06 -22.50
CA PRO A 58 -31.13 3.19 -23.39
C PRO A 58 -30.63 2.92 -24.82
N THR A 59 -31.27 1.97 -25.51
CA THR A 59 -31.09 1.71 -26.94
C THR A 59 -31.61 2.92 -27.72
N SER A 60 -30.82 3.99 -27.78
CA SER A 60 -31.10 5.17 -28.60
C SER A 60 -30.03 5.28 -29.66
N THR A 61 -30.43 5.03 -30.91
CA THR A 61 -29.72 5.38 -32.14
C THR A 61 -29.49 6.88 -32.21
N SER A 62 -28.45 7.37 -31.55
CA SER A 62 -27.90 8.70 -31.76
C SER A 62 -26.40 8.62 -31.49
N THR A 63 -25.62 8.75 -32.57
CA THR A 63 -24.15 8.76 -32.57
C THR A 63 -23.64 10.02 -31.88
N THR A 64 -23.60 10.03 -30.56
CA THR A 64 -22.79 10.95 -29.78
C THR A 64 -21.86 10.09 -28.96
N ALA A 65 -20.56 10.13 -29.28
CA ALA A 65 -19.54 9.39 -28.54
C ALA A 65 -19.65 9.73 -27.04
N PRO A 66 -19.61 8.74 -26.12
CA PRO A 66 -19.66 9.03 -24.70
C PRO A 66 -18.49 9.95 -24.34
N THR A 67 -18.80 11.14 -23.83
CA THR A 67 -17.79 12.08 -23.37
C THR A 67 -17.06 11.44 -22.19
N GLN A 68 -15.81 11.03 -22.42
CA GLN A 68 -14.96 10.44 -21.39
C GLN A 68 -14.88 11.40 -20.19
N THR A 69 -15.17 10.89 -18.99
CA THR A 69 -15.08 11.68 -17.77
C THR A 69 -13.61 11.94 -17.49
N GLN A 70 -13.27 13.18 -17.09
CA GLN A 70 -11.90 13.52 -16.72
C GLN A 70 -11.34 12.57 -15.64
N ILE A 71 -10.04 12.28 -15.69
CA ILE A 71 -9.39 11.28 -14.82
C ILE A 71 -9.46 11.66 -13.33
N TRP A 72 -9.52 12.95 -13.02
CA TRP A 72 -9.66 13.50 -11.67
C TRP A 72 -11.12 13.66 -11.21
N SER A 73 -12.10 13.21 -12.01
CA SER A 73 -13.49 13.22 -11.57
C SER A 73 -13.75 12.18 -10.48
N ASN A 74 -14.53 12.58 -9.47
CA ASN A 74 -15.00 11.72 -8.39
C ASN A 74 -16.30 10.98 -8.73
N THR A 75 -16.89 11.22 -9.90
CA THR A 75 -18.12 10.58 -10.38
C THR A 75 -17.90 10.00 -11.78
N PRO A 76 -17.05 8.96 -11.91
CA PRO A 76 -16.83 8.28 -13.19
C PRO A 76 -18.10 7.54 -13.64
N LEU A 77 -18.19 7.23 -14.93
CA LEU A 77 -19.16 6.24 -15.43
C LEU A 77 -18.80 4.84 -14.93
N TYR A 78 -19.75 3.90 -14.97
CA TYR A 78 -19.55 2.53 -14.48
C TYR A 78 -18.31 1.87 -15.11
N GLU A 79 -18.23 1.85 -16.45
CA GLU A 79 -17.11 1.22 -17.17
C GLU A 79 -15.76 1.89 -16.85
N GLU A 80 -15.78 3.21 -16.69
CA GLU A 80 -14.57 3.97 -16.32
C GLU A 80 -14.13 3.67 -14.90
N TRP A 81 -15.08 3.53 -13.96
CA TRP A 81 -14.80 3.14 -12.59
C TRP A 81 -14.15 1.76 -12.56
N VAL A 82 -14.70 0.79 -13.28
CA VAL A 82 -14.17 -0.58 -13.36
C VAL A 82 -12.74 -0.58 -13.91
N ALA A 83 -12.49 0.15 -15.01
CA ALA A 83 -11.15 0.25 -15.59
C ALA A 83 -10.13 0.90 -14.64
N ARG A 84 -10.53 1.95 -13.91
CA ARG A 84 -9.67 2.67 -12.95
C ARG A 84 -9.40 1.84 -11.69
N ASP A 85 -10.41 1.15 -11.16
CA ASP A 85 -10.26 0.23 -10.03
C ASP A 85 -9.35 -0.96 -10.41
N ALA A 86 -9.55 -1.55 -11.59
CA ALA A 86 -8.69 -2.62 -12.12
C ALA A 86 -7.22 -2.17 -12.26
N MET A 87 -6.98 -0.92 -12.69
CA MET A 87 -5.64 -0.35 -12.74
C MET A 87 -5.03 -0.17 -11.35
N ALA A 88 -5.81 0.31 -10.39
CA ALA A 88 -5.36 0.43 -9.00
C ALA A 88 -5.04 -0.93 -8.38
N THR A 89 -5.91 -1.92 -8.59
CA THR A 89 -5.69 -3.32 -8.20
C THR A 89 -4.42 -3.86 -8.83
N SER A 90 -4.20 -3.63 -10.13
CA SER A 90 -2.99 -4.09 -10.82
C SER A 90 -1.71 -3.47 -10.24
N ILE A 91 -1.71 -2.17 -9.92
CA ILE A 91 -0.55 -1.49 -9.29
C ILE A 91 -0.22 -2.14 -7.94
N ILE A 92 -1.23 -2.54 -7.16
CA ILE A 92 -1.03 -3.21 -5.88
C ILE A 92 -0.56 -4.64 -6.12
N VAL A 93 -1.43 -5.49 -6.68
CA VAL A 93 -1.26 -6.95 -6.73
C VAL A 93 -0.01 -7.37 -7.49
N THR A 94 0.28 -6.73 -8.63
CA THR A 94 1.46 -7.11 -9.41
C THR A 94 2.74 -6.85 -8.62
N ASN A 95 2.79 -5.83 -7.77
CA ASN A 95 3.98 -5.51 -6.97
C ASN A 95 4.09 -6.32 -5.67
N VAL A 96 3.30 -7.38 -5.51
CA VAL A 96 3.43 -8.38 -4.44
C VAL A 96 4.16 -9.60 -4.97
N ARG A 97 5.15 -10.11 -4.24
CA ARG A 97 5.96 -11.26 -4.70
C ARG A 97 5.14 -12.56 -4.78
N ASP A 98 4.31 -12.80 -3.78
CA ASP A 98 3.39 -13.94 -3.72
C ASP A 98 1.99 -13.49 -3.28
N PRO A 99 1.16 -12.97 -4.21
CA PRO A 99 -0.17 -12.47 -3.85
C PRO A 99 -1.08 -13.58 -3.31
N VAL A 100 -0.96 -14.81 -3.81
CA VAL A 100 -1.78 -15.96 -3.39
C VAL A 100 -1.39 -16.42 -1.98
N GLY A 101 -0.10 -16.58 -1.69
CA GLY A 101 0.37 -16.94 -0.34
C GLY A 101 0.12 -15.86 0.70
N VAL A 102 0.05 -14.58 0.28
CA VAL A 102 -0.39 -13.48 1.15
C VAL A 102 -1.91 -13.55 1.43
N GLY A 103 -2.69 -14.25 0.60
CA GLY A 103 -4.14 -14.39 0.73
C GLY A 103 -4.93 -13.28 0.03
N ILE A 104 -4.33 -12.61 -0.96
CA ILE A 104 -5.02 -11.62 -1.79
C ILE A 104 -6.02 -12.35 -2.68
N LYS A 105 -7.25 -11.84 -2.71
CA LYS A 105 -8.28 -12.29 -3.64
C LYS A 105 -8.44 -11.24 -4.74
N GLU A 106 -8.13 -11.61 -5.98
CA GLU A 106 -8.11 -10.71 -7.14
C GLU A 106 -9.50 -10.29 -7.62
N ASP A 107 -10.56 -10.97 -7.14
CA ASP A 107 -11.97 -10.65 -7.43
C ASP A 107 -12.49 -9.45 -6.62
N GLN A 108 -11.71 -8.93 -5.69
CA GLN A 108 -12.09 -7.82 -4.82
C GLN A 108 -11.67 -6.47 -5.41
N SER A 109 -12.40 -5.42 -5.03
CA SER A 109 -12.02 -4.05 -5.40
C SER A 109 -10.67 -3.64 -4.80
N SER A 110 -10.02 -2.67 -5.43
CA SER A 110 -8.74 -2.16 -4.98
C SER A 110 -8.78 -1.66 -3.53
N ALA A 111 -9.89 -1.04 -3.11
CA ALA A 111 -10.14 -0.60 -1.73
C ALA A 111 -10.12 -1.76 -0.72
N LYS A 112 -10.77 -2.88 -1.05
CA LYS A 112 -10.83 -4.04 -0.17
C LYS A 112 -9.46 -4.71 -0.04
N ILE A 113 -8.74 -4.87 -1.14
CA ILE A 113 -7.38 -5.42 -1.15
C ILE A 113 -6.46 -4.51 -0.32
N TRP A 114 -6.51 -3.21 -0.56
CA TRP A 114 -5.70 -2.23 0.18
C TRP A 114 -5.98 -2.27 1.69
N LYS A 115 -7.25 -2.30 2.08
CA LYS A 115 -7.66 -2.42 3.49
C LYS A 115 -7.19 -3.74 4.11
N PHE A 116 -7.29 -4.85 3.39
CA PHE A 116 -6.80 -6.15 3.86
C PHE A 116 -5.29 -6.11 4.15
N LEU A 117 -4.49 -5.62 3.21
CA LEU A 117 -3.03 -5.52 3.38
C LEU A 117 -2.67 -4.59 4.54
N THR A 118 -3.33 -3.43 4.61
CA THR A 118 -3.17 -2.46 5.70
C THR A 118 -3.44 -3.10 7.05
N ASN A 119 -4.56 -3.81 7.20
CA ASN A 119 -4.88 -4.48 8.45
C ASN A 119 -3.92 -5.62 8.82
N LYS A 120 -3.41 -6.35 7.81
CA LYS A 120 -2.50 -7.48 8.00
C LYS A 120 -1.13 -7.02 8.48
N TYR A 121 -0.58 -5.99 7.86
CA TYR A 121 0.81 -5.58 8.06
C TYR A 121 0.98 -4.43 9.06
N GLU A 122 0.04 -3.49 9.16
CA GLU A 122 0.18 -2.33 10.07
C GLU A 122 0.04 -2.74 11.54
N LYS A 123 -0.89 -3.67 11.85
CA LYS A 123 -1.03 -4.24 13.20
C LYS A 123 0.21 -5.01 13.65
N GLN A 124 0.86 -5.73 12.74
CA GLN A 124 2.07 -6.47 13.09
C GLN A 124 3.23 -5.51 13.38
N VAL A 125 3.39 -4.44 12.59
CA VAL A 125 4.41 -3.42 12.88
C VAL A 125 4.21 -2.80 14.27
N GLU A 126 2.99 -2.46 14.66
CA GLU A 126 2.68 -1.95 16.01
C GLU A 126 3.03 -2.95 17.12
N GLN A 127 2.71 -4.24 16.94
CA GLN A 127 3.06 -5.28 17.91
C GLN A 127 4.57 -5.45 18.07
N TRP A 128 5.32 -5.38 16.96
CA TRP A 128 6.78 -5.49 16.98
C TRP A 128 7.44 -4.30 17.69
N ILE A 129 6.89 -3.09 17.53
CA ILE A 129 7.33 -1.92 18.28
C ILE A 129 7.09 -2.13 19.78
N HIS A 130 5.90 -2.57 20.17
CA HIS A 130 5.59 -2.85 21.58
C HIS A 130 6.51 -3.92 22.17
N LEU A 131 6.82 -4.97 21.41
CA LEU A 131 7.76 -6.01 21.83
C LEU A 131 9.19 -5.48 21.96
N ALA A 132 9.65 -4.66 21.00
CA ALA A 132 10.95 -4.02 21.05
C ALA A 132 11.07 -3.08 22.26
N ASP A 133 10.03 -2.28 22.53
CA ASP A 133 9.95 -1.41 23.71
C ASP A 133 9.96 -2.19 25.02
N THR A 134 9.20 -3.28 25.09
CA THR A 134 9.15 -4.15 26.28
C THR A 134 10.51 -4.81 26.50
N THR A 135 11.15 -5.28 25.44
CA THR A 135 12.50 -5.87 25.49
C THR A 135 13.51 -4.83 25.99
N LEU A 136 13.47 -3.61 25.47
CA LEU A 136 14.34 -2.52 25.87
C LEU A 136 14.16 -2.13 27.35
N ARG A 137 12.92 -2.11 27.84
CA ARG A 137 12.60 -1.83 29.25
C ARG A 137 12.95 -2.98 30.20
N SER A 138 12.96 -4.22 29.69
CA SER A 138 13.27 -5.42 30.48
C SER A 138 14.79 -5.65 30.67
N HIS A 139 15.63 -5.01 29.86
CA HIS A 139 17.08 -5.12 30.00
C HIS A 139 17.61 -4.25 31.15
N THR A 140 17.62 -4.84 32.35
CA THR A 140 18.33 -4.31 33.52
C THR A 140 19.81 -4.66 33.45
N TYR A 141 20.68 -3.72 33.85
CA TYR A 141 22.12 -3.98 33.99
C TYR A 141 22.37 -4.88 35.21
N GLU A 142 23.01 -6.02 34.99
CA GLU A 142 23.45 -6.93 36.05
C GLU A 142 24.98 -6.90 36.17
N PRO A 143 25.54 -6.25 37.20
CA PRO A 143 26.99 -6.04 37.32
C PRO A 143 27.78 -7.33 37.58
N ASP A 144 27.12 -8.37 38.07
CA ASP A 144 27.75 -9.64 38.42
C ASP A 144 27.87 -10.60 37.21
N SER A 145 27.10 -10.36 36.14
CA SER A 145 27.00 -11.26 34.98
C SER A 145 27.48 -10.65 33.66
N THR A 146 27.54 -9.32 33.54
CA THR A 146 27.95 -8.64 32.30
C THR A 146 28.76 -7.38 32.54
N THR A 147 29.75 -7.13 31.66
CA THR A 147 30.50 -5.87 31.68
C THR A 147 29.64 -4.71 31.15
N MET A 148 29.91 -3.50 31.65
CA MET A 148 29.21 -2.28 31.23
C MET A 148 29.28 -2.06 29.71
N GLU A 149 30.40 -2.41 29.05
CA GLU A 149 30.55 -2.25 27.60
C GLU A 149 29.70 -3.26 26.80
N ASP A 150 29.59 -4.50 27.28
CA ASP A 150 28.71 -5.50 26.65
C ASP A 150 27.24 -5.12 26.80
N HIS A 151 26.86 -4.62 27.97
CA HIS A 151 25.51 -4.10 28.22
C HIS A 151 25.19 -2.92 27.30
N LYS A 152 26.10 -1.96 27.15
CA LYS A 152 25.95 -0.81 26.25
C LYS A 152 25.88 -1.22 24.78
N LYS A 153 26.67 -2.20 24.35
CA LYS A 153 26.62 -2.76 22.98
C LYS A 153 25.27 -3.42 22.70
N LYS A 154 24.75 -4.19 23.67
CA LYS A 154 23.42 -4.81 23.60
C LYS A 154 22.31 -3.77 23.55
N MET A 155 22.37 -2.74 24.40
CA MET A 155 21.39 -1.64 24.40
C MET A 155 21.41 -0.85 23.10
N LYS A 156 22.58 -0.60 22.49
CA LYS A 156 22.67 0.04 21.16
C LYS A 156 22.04 -0.79 20.05
N LEU A 157 22.20 -2.12 20.09
CA LEU A 157 21.60 -3.02 19.10
C LEU A 157 20.06 -3.00 19.21
N VAL A 158 19.53 -3.14 20.42
CA VAL A 158 18.08 -3.11 20.68
C VAL A 158 17.50 -1.73 20.37
N HIS A 159 18.20 -0.66 20.73
CA HIS A 159 17.81 0.70 20.37
C HIS A 159 17.85 0.95 18.87
N GLY A 160 18.80 0.37 18.12
CA GLY A 160 18.81 0.45 16.65
C GLY A 160 17.61 -0.26 16.01
N ILE A 161 17.19 -1.40 16.54
CA ILE A 161 15.98 -2.12 16.10
C ILE A 161 14.73 -1.29 16.42
N HIS A 162 14.67 -0.67 17.60
CA HIS A 162 13.56 0.20 17.99
C HIS A 162 13.53 1.50 17.18
N ALA A 163 14.67 2.13 16.94
CA ALA A 163 14.81 3.35 16.13
C ALA A 163 14.46 3.11 14.66
N THR A 164 14.84 1.97 14.06
CA THR A 164 14.38 1.61 12.71
C THR A 164 12.86 1.37 12.66
N CYS A 165 12.26 0.90 13.76
CA CYS A 165 10.81 0.82 13.92
C CYS A 165 10.13 2.18 14.21
N LEU A 166 10.81 3.14 14.86
CA LEU A 166 10.30 4.48 15.18
C LEU A 166 10.59 5.55 14.12
N GLU A 167 11.64 5.42 13.31
CA GLU A 167 11.79 6.18 12.07
C GLU A 167 10.78 5.65 11.02
N SER A 168 10.37 4.37 11.18
CA SER A 168 9.14 3.81 10.61
C SER A 168 7.83 4.49 11.10
N ILE A 169 7.93 5.26 12.19
CA ILE A 169 7.01 6.24 12.80
C ILE A 169 6.84 7.60 12.10
N HIS A 170 7.90 8.41 12.26
CA HIS A 170 7.91 9.87 12.13
C HIS A 170 7.69 10.41 10.71
N TYR A 171 7.90 9.59 9.67
CA TYR A 171 7.59 9.97 8.28
C TYR A 171 6.08 9.99 7.94
N TYR A 172 5.18 9.81 8.93
CA TYR A 172 3.72 9.91 8.76
C TYR A 172 3.10 11.25 9.21
N PHE A 173 3.91 12.23 9.64
CA PHE A 173 3.43 13.55 10.08
C PHE A 173 3.82 14.74 9.17
N TYR A 174 4.29 14.49 7.95
CA TYR A 174 4.49 15.54 6.92
C TYR A 174 3.95 15.12 5.56
#